data_AF-A0A453LNM5-F1
#
_entry.id   AF-A0A453LNM5-F1
#
_cell.length_a   1.000
_cell.length_b   1.000
_cell.length_c   1.000
_cell.angle_alpha   90.00
_cell.angle_beta   90.00
_cell.angle_gamma   90.00
#
_symmetry.space_group_name_H-M   'P 1'
#
loop_
_entity.id
_entity.type
_entity.pdbx_description
1 polymer ?
#
loop_
_entity_poly.entity_id
_entity_poly.type
_entity_poly.pdbx_seq_one_letter_code
_entity_poly.pdbx_strand_id
1 'polypeptide(L)' 'DANTAFFHKQCSYHGQKNHIEHLIEPCDLAGLDEPFNPEKIWSAIKLLPARKAPGPDGFTAEFVRACWGTI' A
#
# COMPACT_ATOMS: atom_id res chain seq x y z
N ASP A 1 5.91 14.40 -35.17
CA ASP A 1 6.59 15.68 -34.93
C ASP A 1 7.86 15.38 -34.13
N ALA A 2 8.99 16.03 -34.42
CA ALA A 2 10.29 15.70 -33.82
C ALA A 2 10.40 16.10 -32.34
N ASN A 3 9.48 16.94 -31.84
CA ASN A 3 9.50 17.48 -30.49
C ASN A 3 9.04 16.42 -29.46
N THR A 4 8.01 15.64 -29.78
CA THR A 4 7.52 14.54 -28.93
C THR A 4 8.63 13.51 -28.60
N ALA A 5 9.47 13.17 -29.59
CA ALA A 5 10.57 12.22 -29.40
C ALA A 5 11.66 12.72 -28.45
N PHE A 6 11.93 14.03 -28.42
CA PHE A 6 12.88 14.65 -27.50
C PHE A 6 12.37 14.57 -26.05
N PHE A 7 11.08 14.89 -25.81
CA PHE A 7 10.47 14.79 -24.48
C PHE A 7 10.45 13.36 -23.95
N HIS A 8 10.08 12.37 -24.77
CA HIS A 8 10.12 10.96 -24.35
C HIS A 8 11.54 10.45 -24.06
N LYS A 9 12.53 10.93 -24.81
CA LYS A 9 13.95 10.62 -24.56
C LYS A 9 14.43 11.23 -23.24
N GLN A 10 14.03 12.46 -22.93
CA GLN A 10 14.36 13.14 -21.69
C GLN A 10 13.70 12.47 -20.46
N CYS A 11 12.42 12.11 -20.54
CA CYS A 11 11.71 11.41 -19.46
C CYS A 11 12.28 10.01 -19.18
N SER A 12 12.72 9.30 -20.23
CA SER A 12 13.36 7.98 -20.09
C SER A 12 14.75 8.06 -19.43
N TYR A 13 15.45 9.19 -19.55
CA TYR A 13 16.76 9.40 -18.92
C TYR A 13 16.65 9.61 -17.40
N HIS A 14 15.51 10.14 -16.93
CA HIS A 14 15.17 10.25 -15.50
C HIS A 14 14.54 8.97 -14.94
N GLY A 15 14.45 7.90 -15.74
CA GLY A 15 14.21 6.55 -15.24
C GLY A 15 15.44 6.01 -14.52
N GLN A 16 15.91 6.73 -13.49
CA GLN A 16 16.79 6.16 -12.49
C GLN A 16 16.05 4.93 -11.96
N LYS A 17 16.60 3.75 -12.26
CA LYS A 17 16.12 2.51 -11.69
C LYS A 17 16.24 2.71 -10.18
N ASN A 18 15.12 2.78 -9.48
CA ASN A 18 15.14 2.80 -8.02
C ASN A 18 15.88 1.52 -7.62
N HIS A 19 17.07 1.66 -7.03
CA HIS A 19 17.91 0.55 -6.55
C HIS A 19 17.28 -0.07 -5.29
N ILE A 20 16.03 -0.52 -5.42
CA ILE A 20 15.22 -1.10 -4.35
C ILE A 20 15.83 -2.40 -3.81
N GLU A 21 16.69 -3.03 -4.61
CA GLU A 21 17.46 -4.23 -4.25
C GLU A 21 18.37 -4.02 -3.03
N HIS A 22 18.74 -2.78 -2.70
CA HIS A 22 19.53 -2.45 -1.51
C HIS A 22 18.67 -1.95 -0.33
N LEU A 23 17.36 -1.82 -0.53
CA LEU A 23 16.43 -1.39 0.52
C LEU A 23 15.86 -2.57 1.34
N ILE A 24 16.11 -3.80 0.89
CA ILE A 24 15.64 -5.02 1.55
C ILE A 24 16.84 -5.69 2.19
N GLU A 25 16.90 -5.67 3.53
CA GLU A 25 17.88 -6.46 4.25
C GLU A 25 17.47 -7.94 4.24
N PRO A 26 18.41 -8.88 4.07
CA PRO A 26 18.12 -10.30 4.18
C PRO A 26 17.63 -10.60 5.61
N CYS A 27 16.37 -11.02 5.72
CA CYS A 27 15.72 -11.31 6.99
C CYS A 27 14.92 -12.61 6.87
N ASP A 28 14.57 -13.20 8.01
CA ASP A 28 13.72 -14.38 8.08
C ASP A 28 12.33 -14.08 7.49
N LEU A 29 11.95 -14.82 6.46
CA LEU A 29 10.69 -14.67 5.73
C LEU A 29 9.59 -15.59 6.26
N ALA A 30 9.88 -16.44 7.25
CA ALA A 30 8.94 -17.44 7.76
C ALA A 30 7.60 -16.85 8.25
N GLY A 31 7.61 -15.59 8.71
CA GLY A 31 6.41 -14.88 9.17
C GLY A 31 5.56 -14.21 8.08
N LEU A 32 5.97 -14.25 6.81
CA LEU A 32 5.22 -13.60 5.72
C LEU A 32 3.99 -14.41 5.27
N ASP A 33 4.07 -15.74 5.35
CA ASP A 33 2.98 -16.65 4.99
C ASP A 33 2.04 -16.97 6.18
N GLU A 34 2.34 -16.45 7.37
CA GLU A 34 1.51 -16.67 8.55
C GLU A 34 0.19 -15.90 8.45
N PRO A 35 -0.97 -16.51 8.80
CA PRO A 35 -2.23 -15.80 8.86
C PRO A 35 -2.16 -14.62 9.84
N PHE A 36 -2.82 -13.52 9.49
CA PHE A 36 -2.89 -12.36 10.37
C PHE A 36 -3.68 -12.66 11.65
N ASN A 37 -3.08 -12.30 12.78
CA ASN A 37 -3.74 -12.39 14.07
C ASN A 37 -4.90 -11.38 14.18
N PRO A 38 -6.13 -11.75 14.61
CA PRO A 38 -7.26 -10.84 14.73
C PRO A 38 -6.96 -9.56 15.52
N GLU A 39 -6.16 -9.62 16.58
CA GLU A 39 -5.79 -8.44 17.37
C GLU A 39 -4.88 -7.48 16.58
N LYS A 40 -4.00 -8.02 15.72
CA LYS A 40 -3.17 -7.20 14.82
C LYS A 40 -4.04 -6.50 13.79
N ILE A 41 -4.99 -7.23 13.19
CA ILE A 41 -5.96 -6.67 12.23
C ILE A 41 -6.76 -5.55 12.89
N TRP A 42 -7.29 -5.81 14.10
CA TRP A 42 -8.08 -4.81 14.82
C TRP A 42 -7.28 -3.56 15.17
N SER A 43 -6.03 -3.73 15.58
CA SER A 43 -5.13 -2.61 15.88
C SER A 43 -4.88 -1.77 14.62
N ALA A 44 -4.69 -2.39 13.46
CA ALA A 44 -4.54 -1.69 12.19
C ALA A 44 -5.82 -0.90 11.81
N ILE A 45 -7.00 -1.50 11.98
CA ILE A 45 -8.30 -0.84 11.70
C ILE A 45 -8.50 0.40 12.58
N LYS A 46 -8.08 0.35 13.85
CA LYS A 46 -8.13 1.52 14.76
C LYS A 46 -7.23 2.66 14.32
N LEU A 47 -6.08 2.34 13.71
CA LEU A 47 -5.12 3.33 13.22
C LEU A 47 -5.57 3.98 11.90
N LEU A 48 -6.56 3.42 11.20
CA LEU A 48 -7.06 4.01 9.96
C LEU A 48 -7.63 5.42 10.21
N PRO A 49 -7.29 6.42 9.37
CA PRO A 49 -7.85 7.76 9.50
C PRO A 49 -9.36 7.74 9.22
N ALA A 50 -10.15 8.31 10.15
CA ALA A 50 -11.62 8.29 10.08
C ALA A 50 -12.18 9.07 8.87
N ARG A 51 -11.49 10.11 8.39
CA ARG A 51 -11.98 10.98 7.30
C ARG A 51 -11.46 10.59 5.92
N LYS A 52 -10.95 9.37 5.75
CA LYS A 52 -10.54 8.89 4.43
C LYS A 52 -11.79 8.58 3.61
N ALA A 53 -11.79 9.01 2.35
CA ALA A 53 -12.85 8.66 1.41
C ALA A 53 -13.01 7.13 1.33
N PRO A 54 -14.23 6.62 1.15
CA PRO A 54 -14.48 5.19 0.98
C PRO A 54 -13.71 4.65 -0.22
N GLY A 55 -13.36 3.37 -0.16
CA GLY A 55 -12.75 2.67 -1.29
C GLY A 55 -13.74 2.48 -2.44
N PRO A 56 -13.32 1.84 -3.54
CA PRO A 56 -14.21 1.44 -4.63
C PRO A 56 -15.37 0.53 -4.18
N ASP A 57 -15.21 -0.12 -3.02
CA ASP A 57 -16.20 -0.94 -2.32
C ASP A 57 -17.27 -0.11 -1.58
N GLY A 58 -17.08 1.20 -1.44
CA GLY A 58 -18.03 2.11 -0.78
C GLY A 58 -17.97 2.09 0.75
N PHE A 59 -17.08 1.30 1.37
CA PHE A 59 -16.98 1.21 2.82
C PHE A 59 -15.96 2.20 3.40
N THR A 60 -16.30 2.82 4.54
CA THR A 60 -15.38 3.67 5.29
C THR A 60 -14.71 2.90 6.43
N ALA A 61 -13.63 3.46 6.98
CA ALA A 61 -12.99 2.90 8.16
C ALA A 61 -13.94 2.85 9.37
N GLU A 62 -14.92 3.75 9.46
CA GLU A 62 -15.92 3.74 10.53
C GLU A 62 -16.90 2.58 10.39
N PHE A 63 -17.34 2.27 9.17
CA PHE A 63 -18.18 1.12 8.89
C PHE A 63 -17.48 -0.18 9.33
N VAL A 64 -16.22 -0.36 8.92
CA VAL A 64 -15.43 -1.55 9.30
C VAL A 64 -15.27 -1.67 10.82
N ARG A 65 -15.07 -0.54 11.52
CA ARG A 65 -15.01 -0.54 12.99
C ARG A 65 -16.34 -0.93 13.64
N ALA A 66 -17.46 -0.47 13.08
CA ALA A 66 -18.79 -0.78 13.61
C ALA A 66 -19.14 -2.26 13.45
N CYS A 67 -18.68 -2.91 12.37
CA CYS A 67 -18.99 -4.31 12.08
C CYS A 67 -18.03 -5.31 12.72
N TRP A 68 -16.92 -4.88 13.32
CA TRP A 68 -15.88 -5.78 13.84
C TRP A 68 -16.36 -6.78 14.90
N GLY A 69 -17.35 -6.40 15.72
CA GLY A 69 -17.94 -7.29 16.74
C GLY A 69 -19.17 -8.07 16.28
N THR A 70 -19.58 -7.92 15.02
CA THR A 70 -20.80 -8.51 14.46
C THR A 70 -20.49 -9.73 13.59
N ILE A 71 -19.23 -9.92 13.23
CA ILE A 71 -18.72 -10.97 12.34
C ILE A 71 -18.16 -12.12 13.18
#